data_AF-A0A800E894-F1
#
_entry.id   AF-A0A800E894-F1
#
_cell.length_a   1.000
_cell.length_b   1.000
_cell.length_c   1.000
_cell.angle_alpha   90.00
_cell.angle_beta   90.00
_cell.angle_gamma   90.00
#
_symmetry.space_group_name_H-M   'P 1'
#
loop_
_entity.id
_entity.type
_entity.pdbx_description
1 polymer ?
#
loop_
_entity_poly.entity_id
_entity_poly.type
_entity_poly.pdbx_seq_one_letter_code
_entity_poly.pdbx_strand_id
1 'polypeptide(L)' 'MRDDLSKIETTTSSLEKIFPDAQDFLPLFGTDYVEFYVGNAKQAAHFYKTALGFQSLAYAGLETGVTDRTSYVVVQD' A
#
# COMPACT_ATOMS: atom_id res chain seq x y z
N MET A 1 -9.09 -6.61 -19.77
CA MET A 1 -10.45 -6.58 -19.18
C MET A 1 -10.31 -5.72 -17.93
N ARG A 2 -10.93 -4.54 -17.85
CA ARG A 2 -10.95 -3.77 -16.59
C ARG A 2 -12.07 -4.38 -15.75
N ASP A 3 -11.73 -4.93 -14.59
CA ASP A 3 -12.72 -5.47 -13.68
C ASP A 3 -13.69 -4.38 -13.24
N ASP A 4 -14.97 -4.73 -13.18
CA ASP A 4 -16.07 -3.84 -12.78
C ASP A 4 -15.98 -3.57 -11.27
N LEU A 5 -15.35 -2.44 -10.93
CA LEU A 5 -15.10 -2.00 -9.54
C LEU A 5 -16.38 -1.62 -8.78
N SER A 6 -17.56 -1.65 -9.40
CA SER A 6 -18.83 -1.29 -8.77
C SER A 6 -19.34 -2.32 -7.74
N LYS A 7 -18.68 -3.48 -7.63
CA LYS A 7 -19.13 -4.62 -6.81
C LYS A 7 -18.23 -4.94 -5.61
N ILE A 8 -17.26 -4.09 -5.30
CA ILE A 8 -16.39 -4.31 -4.13
C ILE A 8 -17.15 -3.82 -2.90
N GLU A 9 -17.29 -4.68 -1.89
CA GLU A 9 -17.92 -4.32 -0.61
C GLU A 9 -17.09 -3.25 0.09
N THR A 10 -17.53 -1.99 0.01
CA THR A 10 -16.91 -0.87 0.70
C THR A 10 -16.94 -1.11 2.22
N THR A 11 -15.87 -0.74 2.93
CA THR A 11 -15.76 -0.87 4.40
C THR A 11 -16.71 0.03 5.21
N THR A 12 -17.77 0.56 4.57
CA THR A 12 -18.80 1.44 5.13
C THR A 12 -19.61 0.86 6.30
N SER A 13 -19.37 -0.38 6.71
CA SER A 13 -20.20 -1.06 7.72
C SER A 13 -20.10 -0.45 9.14
N SER A 14 -19.21 0.52 9.39
CA SER A 14 -18.98 1.10 10.72
C SER A 14 -19.30 2.59 10.85
N LEU A 15 -19.62 3.31 9.76
CA LEU A 15 -19.85 4.75 9.78
C LEU A 15 -21.24 5.09 9.23
N GLU A 16 -22.02 5.84 10.01
CA GLU A 16 -23.32 6.34 9.58
C GLU A 16 -23.15 7.40 8.48
N LYS A 17 -23.86 7.22 7.36
CA LYS A 17 -23.91 8.26 6.33
C LYS A 17 -24.68 9.47 6.87
N ILE A 18 -23.97 10.59 7.05
CA ILE A 18 -24.57 11.89 7.45
C ILE A 18 -25.63 12.35 6.42
N PHE A 19 -25.42 12.01 5.15
CA PHE A 19 -26.33 12.29 4.04
C PHE A 19 -26.73 10.99 3.34
N PRO A 20 -27.98 10.49 3.53
CA PRO A 20 -28.42 9.20 3.00
C PRO A 20 -28.35 9.10 1.46
N ASP A 21 -28.67 10.21 0.78
CA ASP A 21 -28.70 10.29 -0.68
C ASP A 21 -27.33 10.61 -1.31
N ALA A 22 -26.29 10.79 -0.48
CA ALA A 22 -24.96 11.05 -1.00
C ALA A 22 -24.41 9.79 -1.70
N GLN A 23 -24.11 9.96 -2.99
CA GLN A 23 -23.38 8.99 -3.78
C GLN A 23 -21.97 8.83 -3.22
N ASP A 24 -21.52 7.58 -3.08
CA ASP A 24 -20.13 7.29 -2.72
C ASP A 24 -19.25 7.56 -3.96
N PHE A 25 -18.62 8.74 -3.99
CA PHE A 25 -17.74 9.15 -5.08
C PHE A 25 -16.30 8.67 -4.89
N LEU A 26 -15.96 8.17 -3.70
CA LEU A 26 -14.63 7.72 -3.31
C LEU A 26 -14.75 6.47 -2.43
N PRO A 27 -15.06 5.31 -3.02
CA PRO A 27 -15.16 4.08 -2.27
C PRO A 27 -13.79 3.71 -1.69
N LEU A 28 -13.73 3.53 -0.36
CA LEU A 28 -12.51 3.17 0.35
C LEU A 28 -12.49 1.65 0.63
N PHE A 29 -11.51 0.97 0.02
CA PHE A 29 -11.34 -0.49 0.12
C PHE A 29 -10.40 -0.94 1.24
N GLY A 30 -9.67 0.00 1.84
CA GLY A 30 -8.72 -0.27 2.91
C GLY A 30 -7.40 0.47 2.67
N THR A 31 -6.36 0.01 3.35
CA THR A 31 -5.00 0.53 3.22
C THR A 31 -4.20 -0.39 2.32
N ASP A 32 -3.65 0.13 1.22
CA ASP A 32 -2.79 -0.65 0.31
C ASP A 32 -1.39 -0.89 0.89
N TYR A 33 -0.72 0.17 1.35
CA TYR A 33 0.63 0.08 1.92
C TYR A 33 0.96 1.29 2.80
N VAL A 34 2.06 1.18 3.55
CA VAL A 34 2.69 2.29 4.28
C VAL A 34 4.09 2.50 3.72
N GLU A 35 4.44 3.74 3.37
CA GLU A 35 5.77 4.10 2.88
C GLU A 35 6.57 4.85 3.94
N PHE A 36 7.77 4.35 4.23
CA PHE A 36 8.71 4.99 5.15
C PHE A 36 9.84 5.67 4.38
N TYR A 37 9.96 6.98 4.55
CA TYR A 37 11.11 7.75 4.06
C TYR A 37 12.25 7.62 5.07
N VAL A 38 13.35 7.01 4.65
CA VAL A 38 14.50 6.69 5.50
C VAL A 38 15.81 7.06 4.82
N GLY A 39 16.88 7.23 5.60
CA GLY A 39 18.20 7.50 5.06
C GLY A 39 18.81 6.33 4.27
N ASN A 40 18.48 5.08 4.63
CA ASN A 40 18.96 3.88 3.92
C ASN A 40 17.85 2.82 3.82
N ALA A 41 17.22 2.74 2.65
CA ALA A 41 16.11 1.82 2.39
C ALA A 41 16.53 0.34 2.45
N LYS A 42 17.77 0.01 2.06
CA LYS A 42 18.29 -1.37 2.09
C LYS A 42 18.43 -1.89 3.52
N GLN A 43 18.96 -1.05 4.42
CA GLN A 43 19.07 -1.39 5.84
C GLN A 43 17.69 -1.52 6.48
N ALA A 44 16.77 -0.58 6.19
CA ALA A 44 15.40 -0.64 6.73
C ALA A 44 14.68 -1.92 6.28
N ALA A 45 14.71 -2.24 4.99
CA ALA A 45 14.13 -3.47 4.47
C ALA A 45 14.76 -4.72 5.11
N HIS A 46 16.09 -4.74 5.29
CA HIS A 46 16.77 -5.83 5.99
C HIS A 46 16.28 -5.98 7.44
N PHE A 47 16.08 -4.86 8.16
CA PHE A 47 15.52 -4.90 9.51
C PHE A 47 14.13 -5.53 9.53
N TYR A 48 13.20 -5.06 8.69
CA TYR A 48 11.84 -5.60 8.65
C TYR A 48 11.80 -7.08 8.27
N LYS A 49 12.68 -7.51 7.35
CA LYS A 49 12.79 -8.94 6.99
C LYS A 49 13.34 -9.80 8.11
N THR A 50 14.46 -9.39 8.72
CA THR A 50 15.18 -10.22 9.69
C THR A 50 14.57 -10.17 11.08
N ALA A 51 14.09 -9.00 11.52
CA ALA A 51 13.53 -8.83 12.86
C ALA A 51 12.04 -9.18 12.93
N LEU A 52 11.26 -8.88 11.88
CA LEU A 52 9.80 -9.06 11.89
C LEU A 52 9.31 -10.16 10.93
N GLY A 53 10.21 -10.80 10.17
CA GLY A 53 9.86 -11.94 9.30
C GLY A 53 9.23 -11.55 7.96
N PHE A 54 9.25 -10.27 7.58
CA PHE A 54 8.65 -9.82 6.32
C PHE A 54 9.41 -10.38 5.11
N GLN A 55 8.74 -10.52 3.97
CA GLN A 55 9.31 -11.03 2.73
C GLN A 55 9.49 -9.92 1.69
N SER A 56 10.51 -10.03 0.84
CA SER A 56 10.73 -9.07 -0.24
C SER A 56 9.69 -9.27 -1.34
N LEU A 57 9.05 -8.18 -1.76
CA LEU A 57 8.08 -8.21 -2.86
C LEU A 57 8.60 -7.50 -4.11
N ALA A 58 9.17 -6.30 -3.96
CA ALA A 58 9.61 -5.49 -5.10
C ALA A 58 10.78 -4.57 -4.74
N TYR A 59 11.47 -4.09 -5.77
CA TYR A 59 12.59 -3.17 -5.67
C TYR A 59 12.49 -2.09 -6.75
N ALA A 60 12.86 -0.86 -6.40
CA ALA A 60 13.09 0.23 -7.32
C ALA A 60 14.37 0.98 -6.94
N GLY A 61 15.23 1.25 -7.93
CA GLY A 61 16.48 1.99 -7.74
C GLY A 61 17.17 2.25 -9.08
N LEU A 62 18.47 2.56 -9.04
CA LEU A 62 19.24 2.91 -10.24
C LEU A 62 19.17 1.81 -11.31
N GLU A 63 19.17 0.54 -10.89
CA GLU A 63 19.06 -0.64 -11.74
C GLU A 63 17.71 -0.74 -12.45
N THR A 64 16.68 -0.06 -11.93
CA THR A 64 15.33 -0.01 -12.52
C THR A 64 15.03 1.36 -13.14
N GLY A 65 16.04 2.20 -13.35
CA GLY A 65 15.89 3.54 -13.94
C GLY A 65 15.39 4.63 -12.99
N VAL A 66 15.25 4.34 -11.69
CA VAL A 66 14.89 5.33 -10.67
C VAL A 66 16.15 5.96 -10.12
N THR A 67 16.37 7.25 -10.41
CA THR A 67 17.63 7.95 -10.09
C THR A 67 17.57 8.82 -8.85
N ASP A 68 16.36 9.15 -8.38
CA ASP A 68 16.12 10.08 -7.27
C ASP A 68 15.98 9.38 -5.91
N ARG A 69 15.69 8.06 -5.90
CA ARG A 69 15.48 7.29 -4.68
C ARG A 69 15.80 5.80 -4.85
N THR A 70 15.72 5.09 -3.74
CA THR A 70 15.75 3.63 -3.70
C THR A 70 14.64 3.15 -2.77
N SER A 71 13.79 2.26 -3.25
CA SER A 71 12.63 1.74 -2.52
C SER A 71 12.64 0.22 -2.52
N TYR A 72 12.35 -0.37 -1.36
CA TYR A 72 12.20 -1.80 -1.17
C TYR A 72 10.80 -2.05 -0.61
N VAL A 73 9.99 -2.82 -1.33
CA VAL A 73 8.68 -3.25 -0.85
C VAL A 73 8.86 -4.59 -0.13
N VAL A 74 8.36 -4.64 1.10
CA VAL A 74 8.31 -5.84 1.92
C VAL A 74 6.87 -6.08 2.38
N VAL A 75 6.48 -7.35 2.47
CA VAL A 75 5.12 -7.75 2.86
C VAL A 75 5.15 -8.72 4.02
N GLN A 76 4.10 -8.68 4.84
CA GLN A 76 3.80 -9.69 5.83
C GLN A 76 2.72 -10.61 5.25
N ASP A 77 3.04 -11.90 5.16
CA ASP A 77 2.14 -12.96 4.70
C ASP A 77 1.55 -13.71 5.91
#